data_AF-A0A1Y4DCL7-F1
#
_entry.id   AF-A0A1Y4DCL7-F1
#
_cell.length_a   1.000
_cell.length_b   1.000
_cell.length_c   1.000
_cell.angle_alpha   90.00
_cell.angle_beta   90.00
_cell.angle_gamma   90.00
#
_symmetry.space_group_name_H-M   'P 1'
#
loop_
_entity.id
_entity.type
_entity.pdbx_description
1 polymer ?
#
loop_
_entity_poly.entity_id
_entity_poly.type
_entity_poly.pdbx_seq_one_letter_code
_entity_poly.pdbx_strand_id
1 'polypeptide(L)'
;MNICSYIIIIIVFNFFKHFIFILSRERKIVYYLGSNLQKGVYMNKQGFTLIEILVVVLIIGILSAIALPQYESAVEKSRMSEALINLKAITDASQRYFQANPNEGIIDHKNKIADVDLRGGTWDNSGKVYTTDLFRYELGTASLGRTVAYRSDNLANAKNSYIYYVWQLPDLGQGGTLKGCSVGREDPEIGEQMCKFFLGM
;
A
#
# COMPACT_ATOMS: atom_id res chain seq x y z
N MET A 1 -11.90 -3.00 5.47
CA MET A 1 -12.04 -2.11 6.64
C MET A 1 -12.80 -2.86 7.71
N ASN A 2 -12.17 -3.19 8.83
CA ASN A 2 -12.82 -3.96 9.90
C ASN A 2 -13.90 -3.12 10.59
N ILE A 3 -14.98 -3.78 11.03
CA ILE A 3 -16.10 -3.20 11.77
C ILE A 3 -15.59 -2.38 13.00
N CYS A 4 -14.52 -2.83 13.64
CA CYS A 4 -13.87 -2.10 14.75
C CYS A 4 -13.36 -0.71 14.37
N SER A 5 -12.77 -0.54 13.17
CA SER A 5 -12.27 0.77 12.74
C SER A 5 -13.41 1.75 12.44
N TYR A 6 -14.53 1.25 11.91
CA TYR A 6 -15.72 2.05 11.67
C TYR A 6 -16.39 2.52 12.97
N ILE A 7 -16.48 1.64 13.97
CA ILE A 7 -17.05 1.98 15.28
C ILE A 7 -16.24 3.09 15.96
N ILE A 8 -14.91 3.01 15.90
CA ILE A 8 -14.03 4.03 16.49
C ILE A 8 -14.20 5.39 15.79
N ILE A 9 -14.25 5.40 14.45
CA ILE A 9 -14.48 6.63 13.68
C ILE A 9 -15.83 7.26 14.04
N ILE A 10 -16.90 6.46 14.15
CA ILE A 10 -18.24 6.94 14.53
C ILE A 10 -18.23 7.52 15.94
N ILE A 11 -17.58 6.88 16.90
CA ILE A 11 -17.47 7.36 18.29
C ILE A 11 -16.74 8.70 18.33
N VAL A 12 -15.61 8.83 17.64
CA VAL A 12 -14.84 10.08 17.57
C VAL A 12 -15.65 11.20 16.90
N PHE A 13 -16.38 10.88 15.83
CA PHE A 13 -17.21 11.86 15.12
C PHE A 13 -18.42 12.33 15.95
N ASN A 14 -19.05 11.42 16.71
CA ASN A 14 -20.15 11.77 17.61
C ASN A 14 -19.65 12.60 18.81
N PHE A 15 -18.49 12.25 19.36
CA PHE A 15 -17.85 13.03 20.43
C PHE A 15 -17.50 14.44 19.95
N PHE A 16 -17.00 14.57 18.71
CA PHE A 16 -16.72 15.85 18.07
C PHE A 16 -17.95 16.74 17.91
N LYS A 17 -19.06 16.17 17.40
CA LYS A 17 -20.35 16.87 17.32
C LYS A 17 -20.82 17.37 18.68
N HIS A 18 -20.70 16.52 19.70
CA HIS A 18 -21.17 16.87 21.03
C HIS A 18 -20.33 17.98 21.67
N PHE A 19 -19.00 17.94 21.49
CA PHE A 19 -18.06 18.91 22.06
C PHE A 19 -18.11 20.28 21.36
N ILE A 20 -18.24 20.31 20.01
CA ILE A 20 -18.49 21.56 19.27
C ILE A 20 -19.83 22.18 19.69
N PHE A 21 -20.88 21.37 19.85
CA PHE A 21 -22.17 21.86 20.31
C PHE A 21 -22.09 22.49 21.72
N ILE A 22 -21.28 21.92 22.61
CA ILE A 22 -21.03 22.46 23.95
C ILE A 22 -20.27 23.80 23.87
N LEU A 23 -19.17 23.86 23.12
CA LEU A 23 -18.38 25.10 22.98
C LEU A 23 -19.13 26.22 22.23
N SER A 24 -20.05 25.87 21.33
CA SER A 24 -20.90 26.85 20.64
C SER A 24 -22.01 27.43 21.53
N ARG A 25 -22.32 26.81 22.68
CA ARG A 25 -23.43 27.23 23.56
C ARG A 25 -23.02 28.33 24.55
N GLU A 26 -21.75 28.43 24.90
CA GLU A 26 -21.22 29.41 25.89
C GLU A 26 -21.01 30.82 25.30
N ARG A 27 -20.95 30.99 23.97
CA ARG A 27 -20.71 32.31 23.33
C ARG A 27 -21.85 33.33 23.48
N LYS A 28 -23.04 32.91 23.94
CA LYS A 28 -24.22 33.80 24.06
C LYS A 28 -24.22 34.66 25.33
N ILE A 29 -23.46 34.31 26.38
CA ILE A 29 -23.59 34.98 27.69
C ILE A 29 -22.85 36.33 27.73
N VAL A 30 -21.73 36.47 27.01
CA VAL A 30 -20.89 37.69 27.06
C VAL A 30 -21.52 38.89 26.32
N TYR A 31 -22.40 38.66 25.33
CA TYR A 31 -23.00 39.74 24.54
C TYR A 31 -24.09 40.56 25.26
N TYR A 32 -24.66 40.07 26.37
CA TYR A 32 -25.83 40.72 27.01
C TYR A 32 -25.49 41.66 28.18
N LEU A 33 -24.22 41.83 28.54
CA LEU A 33 -23.79 42.66 29.68
C LEU A 33 -23.17 44.02 29.29
N GLY A 34 -23.51 44.55 28.12
CA GLY A 34 -22.97 45.81 27.61
C GLY A 34 -24.03 46.72 26.98
N SER A 35 -25.12 47.03 27.70
CA SER A 35 -26.05 48.08 27.28
C SER A 35 -25.55 49.46 27.72
N ASN A 36 -25.33 50.32 26.72
CA ASN A 36 -25.06 51.77 26.78
C ASN A 36 -23.58 52.19 26.89
N LEU A 37 -22.87 52.18 25.76
CA LEU A 37 -22.18 53.36 25.19
C LEU A 37 -21.29 52.97 23.99
N GLN A 38 -21.28 53.84 22.98
CA GLN A 38 -20.42 53.89 21.80
C GLN A 38 -20.85 53.11 20.54
N LYS A 39 -21.48 53.86 19.63
CA LYS A 39 -21.48 53.62 18.18
C LYS A 39 -20.05 53.80 17.64
N GLY A 40 -19.26 52.74 17.71
CA GLY A 40 -18.07 52.55 16.88
C GLY A 40 -18.32 51.34 15.99
N VAL A 41 -17.90 51.38 14.74
CA VAL A 41 -17.97 50.22 13.83
C VAL A 41 -17.06 49.13 14.40
N TYR A 42 -17.59 48.27 15.28
CA TYR A 42 -16.94 47.04 15.67
C TYR A 42 -17.03 46.10 14.48
N MET A 43 -16.03 46.16 13.60
CA MET A 43 -15.73 45.07 12.69
C MET A 43 -15.71 43.81 13.55
N ASN A 44 -16.70 42.93 13.34
CA ASN A 44 -16.92 41.72 14.10
C ASN A 44 -15.68 40.81 13.90
N LYS A 45 -14.63 41.03 14.68
CA LYS A 45 -13.41 40.25 14.65
C LYS A 45 -13.76 38.90 15.27
N GLN A 46 -14.21 37.98 14.42
CA GLN A 46 -14.30 36.56 14.72
C GLN A 46 -12.87 36.03 14.90
N GLY A 47 -12.32 36.18 16.10
CA GLY A 47 -11.07 35.55 16.48
C GLY A 47 -11.30 34.07 16.76
N PHE A 48 -10.44 33.20 16.22
CA PHE A 48 -10.34 31.82 16.64
C PHE A 48 -9.91 31.77 18.10
N THR A 49 -10.59 30.96 18.91
CA THR A 49 -10.20 30.80 20.32
C THR A 49 -9.03 29.80 20.41
N LEU A 50 -8.09 30.04 21.33
CA LEU A 50 -6.93 29.16 21.51
C LEU A 50 -7.35 27.73 21.93
N ILE A 51 -8.45 27.63 22.66
CA ILE A 51 -9.06 26.35 23.04
C ILE A 51 -9.65 25.59 21.84
N GLU A 52 -10.18 26.29 20.84
CA GLU A 52 -10.74 25.71 19.62
C GLU A 52 -9.63 25.10 18.76
N ILE A 53 -8.46 25.73 18.69
CA ILE A 53 -7.29 25.14 18.02
C ILE A 53 -6.69 23.97 18.82
N LEU A 54 -6.67 24.04 20.16
CA LEU A 54 -6.13 22.97 21.00
C LEU A 54 -6.90 21.64 20.82
N VAL A 55 -8.23 21.71 20.78
CA VAL A 55 -9.08 20.53 20.63
C VAL A 55 -8.97 19.94 19.22
N VAL A 56 -8.83 20.79 18.20
CA VAL A 56 -8.65 20.33 16.81
C VAL A 56 -7.35 19.54 16.66
N VAL A 57 -6.23 20.03 17.22
CA VAL A 57 -4.95 19.32 17.17
C VAL A 57 -5.01 17.99 17.92
N LEU A 58 -5.69 17.94 19.08
CA LEU A 58 -5.91 16.72 19.83
C LEU A 58 -6.67 15.66 19.02
N ILE A 59 -7.71 16.05 18.29
CA ILE A 59 -8.50 15.14 17.47
C ILE A 59 -7.71 14.65 16.25
N ILE A 60 -7.00 15.55 15.56
CA ILE A 60 -6.13 15.17 14.43
C ILE A 60 -5.09 14.16 14.89
N GLY A 61 -4.50 14.32 16.08
CA GLY A 61 -3.54 13.38 16.66
C GLY A 61 -4.10 11.97 16.89
N ILE A 62 -5.35 11.87 17.39
CA ILE A 62 -6.01 10.56 17.57
C ILE A 62 -6.30 9.91 16.23
N LEU A 63 -6.80 10.68 15.25
CA LEU A 63 -7.11 10.16 13.92
C LEU A 63 -5.85 9.71 13.18
N SER A 64 -4.75 10.47 13.26
CA SER A 64 -3.49 10.12 12.57
C SER A 64 -2.87 8.83 13.09
N ALA A 65 -2.97 8.55 14.40
CA ALA A 65 -2.41 7.34 15.00
C ALA A 65 -3.01 6.05 14.43
N ILE A 66 -4.28 6.08 14.00
CA ILE A 66 -4.98 4.91 13.44
C ILE A 66 -4.94 4.91 11.90
N ALA A 67 -5.05 6.09 11.30
CA ALA A 67 -5.14 6.21 9.84
C ALA A 67 -3.82 5.84 9.15
N LEU A 68 -2.68 6.22 9.71
CA LEU A 68 -1.36 5.99 9.10
C LEU A 68 -1.05 4.50 8.83
N PRO A 69 -1.10 3.59 9.82
CA PRO A 69 -0.74 2.18 9.56
C PRO A 69 -1.72 1.49 8.59
N GLN A 70 -2.99 1.88 8.60
CA GLN A 70 -3.97 1.33 7.65
C GLN A 70 -3.74 1.82 6.23
N TYR A 71 -3.37 3.09 6.07
CA TYR A 71 -3.08 3.69 4.78
C TYR A 71 -1.88 3.01 4.11
N GLU A 72 -0.80 2.73 4.84
CA GLU A 72 0.38 2.05 4.32
C GLU A 72 0.05 0.64 3.79
N SER A 73 -0.66 -0.17 4.57
CA SER A 73 -1.10 -1.52 4.14
C SER A 73 -2.03 -1.48 2.91
N ALA A 74 -2.91 -0.47 2.81
CA ALA A 74 -3.79 -0.30 1.66
C ALA A 74 -3.02 0.08 0.39
N VAL A 75 -2.04 0.98 0.50
CA VAL A 75 -1.17 1.38 -0.60
C VAL A 75 -0.32 0.19 -1.06
N GLU A 76 0.27 -0.58 -0.15
CA GLU A 76 1.08 -1.75 -0.51
C GLU A 76 0.26 -2.85 -1.19
N LYS A 77 -1.02 -3.06 -0.82
CA LYS A 77 -1.91 -3.98 -1.56
C LYS A 77 -2.13 -3.53 -3.00
N SER A 78 -2.29 -2.23 -3.23
CA SER A 78 -2.43 -1.67 -4.58
C SER A 78 -1.16 -1.89 -5.40
N ARG A 79 0.02 -1.61 -4.81
CA ARG A 79 1.33 -1.89 -5.43
C ARG A 79 1.50 -3.38 -5.73
N MET A 80 1.09 -4.25 -4.80
CA MET A 80 1.14 -5.69 -4.99
C MET A 80 0.27 -6.15 -6.15
N SER A 81 -0.92 -5.56 -6.35
CA SER A 81 -1.77 -5.85 -7.52
C SER A 81 -1.03 -5.59 -8.84
N GLU A 82 -0.23 -4.55 -8.92
CA GLU A 82 0.61 -4.28 -10.10
C GLU A 82 1.67 -5.37 -10.28
N ALA A 83 2.32 -5.78 -9.18
CA ALA A 83 3.30 -6.86 -9.23
C ALA A 83 2.71 -8.18 -9.68
N LEU A 84 1.47 -8.47 -9.30
CA LEU A 84 0.76 -9.68 -9.70
C LEU A 84 0.46 -9.71 -11.19
N ILE A 85 0.12 -8.58 -11.79
CA ILE A 85 -0.12 -8.49 -13.24
C ILE A 85 1.15 -8.90 -13.99
N ASN A 86 2.29 -8.29 -13.64
CA ASN A 86 3.56 -8.60 -14.28
C ASN A 86 4.01 -10.04 -14.00
N LEU A 87 3.93 -10.50 -12.75
CA LEU A 87 4.32 -11.87 -12.37
C LEU A 87 3.47 -12.93 -13.10
N LYS A 88 2.16 -12.69 -13.19
CA LYS A 88 1.25 -13.56 -13.92
C LYS A 88 1.56 -13.57 -15.40
N ALA A 89 1.79 -12.40 -16.01
CA ALA A 89 2.12 -12.31 -17.43
C ALA A 89 3.42 -13.07 -17.77
N ILE A 90 4.44 -12.95 -16.92
CA ILE A 90 5.70 -13.70 -17.04
C ILE A 90 5.45 -15.20 -16.89
N THR A 91 4.65 -15.61 -15.91
CA THR A 91 4.36 -17.04 -15.64
C THR A 91 3.54 -17.67 -16.76
N ASP A 92 2.55 -16.96 -17.29
CA ASP A 92 1.74 -17.44 -18.40
C ASP A 92 2.60 -17.59 -19.67
N ALA A 93 3.59 -16.70 -19.87
CA ALA A 93 4.53 -16.81 -20.99
C ALA A 93 5.58 -17.90 -20.80
N SER A 94 6.09 -18.08 -19.58
CA SER A 94 6.98 -19.21 -19.29
C SER A 94 6.29 -20.54 -19.56
N GLN A 95 5.01 -20.66 -19.20
CA GLN A 95 4.21 -21.84 -19.51
C GLN A 95 4.06 -22.06 -21.02
N ARG A 96 3.75 -21.02 -21.81
CA ARG A 96 3.69 -21.12 -23.28
C ARG A 96 5.03 -21.56 -23.87
N TYR A 97 6.13 -21.01 -23.36
CA TYR A 97 7.46 -21.37 -23.83
C TYR A 97 7.80 -22.84 -23.55
N PHE A 98 7.49 -23.36 -22.36
CA PHE A 98 7.72 -24.77 -22.02
C PHE A 98 6.87 -25.72 -22.86
N GLN A 99 5.64 -25.33 -23.23
CA GLN A 99 4.80 -26.12 -24.13
C GLN A 99 5.39 -26.17 -25.55
N ALA A 100 5.96 -25.06 -26.03
CA ALA A 100 6.64 -25.01 -27.32
C ALA A 100 8.01 -25.71 -27.32
N ASN A 101 8.70 -25.72 -26.17
CA ASN A 101 10.06 -26.23 -26.01
C ASN A 101 10.15 -27.24 -24.85
N PRO A 102 9.61 -28.47 -25.00
CA PRO A 102 9.50 -29.44 -23.91
C PRO A 102 10.85 -29.95 -23.37
N ASN A 103 11.95 -29.75 -24.12
CA ASN A 103 13.29 -30.18 -23.72
C ASN A 103 14.07 -29.09 -22.96
N GLU A 104 13.54 -27.87 -22.86
CA GLU A 104 14.15 -26.81 -22.08
C GLU A 104 13.60 -26.81 -20.65
N GLY A 105 14.48 -26.63 -19.66
CA GLY A 105 14.11 -26.60 -18.24
C GLY A 105 14.15 -25.20 -17.61
N ILE A 106 14.64 -24.17 -18.31
CA ILE A 106 14.93 -22.88 -17.68
C ILE A 106 14.46 -21.71 -18.54
N ILE A 107 13.64 -20.84 -17.94
CA ILE A 107 13.36 -19.50 -18.42
C ILE A 107 14.25 -18.53 -17.65
N ASP A 108 15.40 -18.18 -18.22
CA ASP A 108 16.40 -17.33 -17.60
C ASP A 108 16.62 -16.00 -18.32
N HIS A 109 15.96 -15.75 -19.46
CA HIS A 109 16.15 -14.55 -20.27
C HIS A 109 14.84 -14.06 -20.90
N LYS A 110 14.75 -12.74 -21.11
CA LYS A 110 13.67 -12.02 -21.78
C LYS A 110 13.29 -12.64 -23.13
N ASN A 111 14.27 -13.10 -23.90
CA ASN A 111 14.04 -13.67 -25.24
C ASN A 111 13.13 -14.89 -25.21
N LYS A 112 13.06 -15.60 -24.07
CA LYS A 112 12.20 -16.77 -23.86
C LYS A 112 10.76 -16.40 -23.47
N ILE A 113 10.49 -15.11 -23.23
CA ILE A 113 9.17 -14.55 -22.89
C ILE A 113 8.89 -13.28 -23.72
N ALA A 114 9.48 -13.20 -24.91
CA ALA A 114 9.52 -11.96 -25.70
C ALA A 114 8.13 -11.48 -26.19
N ASP A 115 7.10 -12.31 -26.05
CA ASP A 115 5.70 -12.00 -26.38
C ASP A 115 4.96 -11.24 -25.27
N VAL A 116 5.61 -10.96 -24.14
CA VAL A 116 4.98 -10.27 -23.01
C VAL A 116 5.37 -8.80 -22.95
N ASP A 117 4.35 -7.94 -22.92
CA ASP A 117 4.49 -6.55 -22.53
C ASP A 117 4.33 -6.41 -21.01
N LEU A 118 5.41 -5.99 -20.34
CA LEU A 118 5.44 -5.76 -18.90
C LEU A 118 5.30 -4.27 -18.61
N ARG A 119 4.59 -3.91 -17.55
CA ARG A 119 4.23 -2.52 -17.27
C ARG A 119 5.26 -1.85 -16.36
N GLY A 120 5.52 -0.57 -16.59
CA GLY A 120 6.14 0.34 -15.62
C GLY A 120 7.62 0.12 -15.34
N GLY A 121 8.38 -0.49 -16.26
CA GLY A 121 9.77 -0.86 -15.99
C GLY A 121 10.61 -1.14 -17.21
N THR A 122 11.85 -1.55 -16.95
CA THR A 122 12.86 -1.81 -17.96
C THR A 122 13.62 -3.09 -17.68
N TRP A 123 14.11 -3.71 -18.74
CA TRP A 123 15.02 -4.86 -18.66
C TRP A 123 16.44 -4.41 -18.39
N ASP A 124 17.17 -5.22 -17.63
CA ASP A 124 18.62 -5.07 -17.51
C ASP A 124 19.35 -5.49 -18.80
N ASN A 125 20.63 -5.12 -18.90
CA ASN A 125 21.46 -5.45 -20.06
C ASN A 125 21.62 -6.97 -20.25
N SER A 126 21.47 -7.76 -19.19
CA SER A 126 21.53 -9.22 -19.24
C SER A 126 20.22 -9.84 -19.74
N GLY A 127 19.12 -9.08 -19.76
CA GLY A 127 17.77 -9.56 -20.08
C GLY A 127 17.23 -10.58 -19.06
N LYS A 128 17.81 -10.68 -17.86
CA LYS A 128 17.39 -11.64 -16.82
C LYS A 128 16.50 -11.01 -15.77
N VAL A 129 16.57 -9.68 -15.67
CA VAL A 129 15.94 -8.91 -14.63
C VAL A 129 15.09 -7.83 -15.27
N TYR A 130 13.81 -7.81 -14.91
CA TYR A 130 12.93 -6.71 -15.20
C TYR A 130 12.74 -5.88 -13.94
N THR A 131 12.82 -4.56 -14.04
CA THR A 131 12.80 -3.69 -12.87
C THR A 131 11.84 -2.54 -13.10
N THR A 132 10.88 -2.37 -12.18
CA THR A 132 9.97 -1.22 -12.09
C THR A 132 10.37 -0.35 -10.92
N ASP A 133 9.75 0.82 -10.76
CA ASP A 133 10.05 1.76 -9.66
C ASP A 133 9.98 1.14 -8.25
N LEU A 134 9.24 0.03 -8.08
CA LEU A 134 8.92 -0.56 -6.78
C LEU A 134 9.32 -2.02 -6.65
N PHE A 135 9.44 -2.73 -7.78
CA PHE A 135 9.61 -4.16 -7.81
C PHE A 135 10.73 -4.57 -8.77
N ARG A 136 11.48 -5.60 -8.37
CA ARG A 136 12.48 -6.26 -9.20
C ARG A 136 12.03 -7.69 -9.47
N TYR A 137 11.95 -8.07 -10.74
CA TYR A 137 11.56 -9.39 -11.20
C TYR A 137 12.79 -10.10 -11.73
N GLU A 138 13.12 -11.26 -11.18
CA GLU A 138 14.23 -12.10 -11.62
C GLU A 138 13.69 -13.39 -12.26
N LEU A 139 14.15 -13.64 -13.49
CA LEU A 139 13.88 -14.88 -14.23
C LEU A 139 14.89 -15.97 -13.84
N GLY A 140 14.47 -17.23 -13.90
CA GLY A 140 15.41 -18.36 -13.98
C GLY A 140 16.09 -18.76 -12.68
N THR A 141 15.50 -18.45 -11.53
CA THR A 141 16.10 -18.82 -10.23
C THR A 141 15.95 -20.31 -9.89
N ALA A 142 15.32 -21.12 -10.74
CA ALA A 142 15.17 -22.58 -10.58
C ALA A 142 14.98 -23.29 -11.94
N SER A 143 15.19 -24.61 -11.96
CA SER A 143 15.12 -25.52 -13.12
C SER A 143 13.71 -25.78 -13.68
N LEU A 144 12.75 -24.91 -13.39
CA LEU A 144 11.34 -25.01 -13.80
C LEU A 144 10.76 -23.66 -14.24
N GLY A 145 11.62 -22.66 -14.52
CA GLY A 145 11.18 -21.31 -14.90
C GLY A 145 10.48 -20.53 -13.78
N ARG A 146 10.87 -20.77 -12.53
CA ARG A 146 10.41 -19.98 -11.37
C ARG A 146 10.77 -18.51 -11.59
N THR A 147 9.77 -17.66 -11.43
CA THR A 147 9.91 -16.21 -11.52
C THR A 147 9.71 -15.61 -10.14
N VAL A 148 10.56 -14.65 -9.77
CA VAL A 148 10.59 -14.08 -8.43
C VAL A 148 10.45 -12.58 -8.53
N ALA A 149 9.55 -11.99 -7.75
CA ALA A 149 9.40 -10.54 -7.62
C ALA A 149 9.75 -10.10 -6.20
N TYR A 150 10.67 -9.14 -6.09
CA TYR A 150 11.14 -8.56 -4.84
C TYR A 150 10.55 -7.16 -4.69
N ARG A 151 9.88 -6.88 -3.56
CA ARG A 151 9.51 -5.53 -3.15
C ARG A 151 10.65 -4.94 -2.32
N SER A 152 11.29 -3.90 -2.83
CA SER A 152 12.33 -3.15 -2.12
C SER A 152 12.09 -1.66 -2.33
N ASP A 153 12.41 -0.86 -1.31
CA ASP A 153 12.43 0.60 -1.40
C ASP A 153 13.69 1.12 -2.14
N ASN A 154 14.74 0.29 -2.21
CA ASN A 154 16.00 0.55 -2.89
C ASN A 154 16.36 -0.58 -3.85
N LEU A 155 15.97 -0.41 -5.12
CA LEU A 155 16.30 -1.31 -6.23
C LEU A 155 17.78 -1.70 -6.34
N ALA A 156 18.70 -0.81 -5.92
CA ALA A 156 20.14 -1.04 -5.94
C ALA A 156 20.59 -2.19 -5.01
N ASN A 157 19.82 -2.53 -3.97
CA ASN A 157 20.13 -3.56 -2.96
C ASN A 157 19.09 -4.68 -2.85
N ALA A 158 18.17 -4.78 -3.82
CA ALA A 158 16.93 -5.55 -3.73
C ALA A 158 17.06 -7.06 -3.40
N LYS A 159 18.25 -7.68 -3.52
CA LYS A 159 18.45 -9.08 -3.10
C LYS A 159 18.55 -9.27 -1.59
N ASN A 160 19.12 -8.31 -0.88
CA ASN A 160 19.45 -8.45 0.55
C ASN A 160 18.58 -7.59 1.46
N SER A 161 17.90 -6.59 0.89
CA SER A 161 17.06 -5.64 1.62
C SER A 161 15.72 -5.52 0.87
N TYR A 162 14.80 -6.42 1.22
CA TYR A 162 13.44 -6.43 0.68
C TYR A 162 12.45 -6.52 1.85
N ILE A 163 11.23 -6.05 1.62
CA ILE A 163 10.11 -6.15 2.56
C ILE A 163 9.47 -7.54 2.47
N TYR A 164 9.21 -7.97 1.24
CA TYR A 164 8.77 -9.33 0.91
C TYR A 164 9.21 -9.69 -0.50
N TYR A 165 9.29 -10.98 -0.78
CA TYR A 165 9.36 -11.47 -2.16
C TYR A 165 8.32 -12.54 -2.39
N VAL A 166 7.78 -12.55 -3.61
CA VAL A 166 6.83 -13.54 -4.09
C VAL A 166 7.44 -14.29 -5.26
N TRP A 167 7.02 -15.53 -5.44
CA TRP A 167 7.43 -16.33 -6.58
C TRP A 167 6.28 -17.14 -7.11
N GLN A 168 6.33 -17.43 -8.40
CA GLN A 168 5.39 -18.29 -9.10
C GLN A 168 6.12 -19.20 -10.07
N LEU A 169 5.68 -20.45 -10.17
CA LEU A 169 6.13 -21.42 -11.16
C LEU A 169 5.02 -21.64 -12.20
N PRO A 170 5.39 -21.83 -13.47
CA PRO A 170 4.44 -22.24 -14.50
C PRO A 170 3.85 -23.61 -14.21
N ASP A 171 2.59 -23.80 -14.59
CA ASP A 171 1.92 -25.08 -14.48
C ASP A 171 2.36 -26.00 -15.63
N LEU A 172 3.20 -26.98 -15.31
CA LEU A 172 3.70 -27.99 -16.24
C LEU A 172 2.78 -29.23 -16.32
N GLY A 173 1.48 -29.07 -16.02
CA GLY A 173 0.48 -30.13 -16.16
C GLY A 173 0.02 -30.78 -14.85
N GLN A 174 0.15 -30.08 -13.71
CA GLN A 174 -0.35 -30.53 -12.41
C GLN A 174 -1.59 -29.77 -11.91
N GLY A 175 -2.24 -28.96 -12.75
CA GLY A 175 -3.53 -28.35 -12.42
C GLY A 175 -3.43 -27.20 -11.41
N GLY A 176 -2.44 -26.33 -11.60
CA GLY A 176 -2.26 -25.09 -10.85
C GLY A 176 -0.83 -24.54 -10.94
N THR A 177 -0.69 -23.21 -10.95
CA THR A 177 0.61 -22.54 -10.76
C THR A 177 0.99 -22.56 -9.29
N LEU A 178 2.14 -23.16 -8.96
CA LEU A 178 2.69 -23.10 -7.60
C LEU A 178 3.15 -21.68 -7.29
N LYS A 179 2.72 -21.15 -6.15
CA LYS A 179 3.09 -19.82 -5.69
C LYS A 179 3.61 -19.87 -4.26
N GLY A 180 4.53 -18.96 -3.94
CA GLY A 180 5.04 -18.81 -2.59
C GLY A 180 5.41 -17.37 -2.28
N CYS A 181 5.48 -17.07 -1.01
CA CYS A 181 5.90 -15.77 -0.51
C CYS A 181 6.82 -15.94 0.68
N SER A 182 7.73 -15.00 0.87
CA SER A 182 8.57 -14.95 2.06
C SER A 182 8.78 -13.50 2.48
N VAL A 183 8.87 -13.33 3.79
CA VAL A 183 9.01 -12.04 4.46
C VAL A 183 10.49 -11.69 4.55
N GLY A 184 10.82 -10.43 4.29
CA GLY A 184 12.17 -9.90 4.41
C GLY A 184 12.44 -9.25 5.77
N ARG A 185 13.56 -8.53 5.88
CA ARG A 185 14.04 -7.97 7.16
C ARG A 185 13.71 -6.49 7.37
N GLU A 186 13.34 -5.76 6.32
CA GLU A 186 13.08 -4.31 6.42
C GLU A 186 11.80 -4.02 7.20
N ASP A 187 10.67 -4.65 6.83
CA ASP A 187 9.39 -4.51 7.54
C ASP A 187 8.62 -5.84 7.60
N PRO A 188 8.85 -6.67 8.63
CA PRO A 188 8.29 -8.01 8.67
C PRO A 188 6.76 -8.04 8.83
N GLU A 189 6.16 -7.06 9.50
CA GLU A 189 4.69 -7.00 9.68
C GLU A 189 3.96 -6.77 8.36
N ILE A 190 4.42 -5.82 7.55
CA ILE A 190 3.86 -5.53 6.23
C ILE A 190 4.08 -6.75 5.32
N GLY A 191 5.29 -7.31 5.33
CA GLY A 191 5.61 -8.50 4.53
C GLY A 191 4.72 -9.70 4.88
N GLU A 192 4.46 -9.97 6.15
CA GLU A 192 3.57 -11.07 6.55
C GLU A 192 2.12 -10.84 6.08
N GLN A 193 1.61 -9.61 6.21
CA GLN A 193 0.28 -9.25 5.72
C GLN A 193 0.17 -9.43 4.20
N MET A 194 1.17 -9.00 3.45
CA MET A 194 1.19 -9.12 1.99
C MET A 194 1.36 -10.58 1.56
N CYS A 195 2.17 -11.37 2.25
CA CYS A 195 2.27 -12.81 1.99
C CYS A 195 0.96 -13.54 2.21
N LYS A 196 0.23 -13.24 3.29
CA LYS A 196 -1.12 -13.80 3.52
C LYS A 196 -2.09 -13.39 2.42
N PHE A 197 -2.07 -12.13 2.00
CA PHE A 197 -2.89 -11.63 0.91
C PHE A 197 -2.58 -12.36 -0.42
N PHE A 198 -1.30 -12.51 -0.77
CA PHE A 198 -0.86 -13.21 -1.96
C PHE A 198 -1.26 -14.68 -2.01
N LEU A 199 -1.02 -15.39 -0.90
CA LEU A 199 -1.30 -16.82 -0.82
C LEU A 199 -2.81 -17.09 -0.79
N GLY A 200 -3.61 -16.17 -0.26
CA GLY A 200 -5.07 -16.28 -0.20
C GLY A 200 -5.84 -15.91 -1.48
N MET A 201 -5.16 -15.38 -2.52
CA MET A 201 -5.77 -15.10 -3.83
C MET A 201 -5.87 -16.32 -4.75
#